data_AF-A0A3N5R2V1-F1
#
_entry.id   AF-A0A3N5R2V1-F1
#
_cell.length_a   1.000
_cell.length_b   1.000
_cell.length_c   1.000
_cell.angle_alpha   90.00
_cell.angle_beta   90.00
_cell.angle_gamma   90.00
#
_symmetry.space_group_name_H-M   'P 1'
#
loop_
_entity.id
_entity.type
_entity.pdbx_description
1 polymer ?
#
loop_
_entity_poly.entity_id
_entity_poly.type
_entity_poly.pdbx_seq_one_letter_code
_entity_poly.pdbx_strand_id
1 'polypeptide(L)'
;VSQMAIVIVISVYWSMDESHFERLWLSVVSGKNRTRVRDIWRGIEGGVGAYIRSEIGQSFLAAILLGVSYSIIGLPYPALLAVLGALMWLIPWLGAVLAMALPVIFGFAAGPVQGIIAGLVTLVILLALEIIVEPILFNRRRYNSLLVVLMLIALADAMGLIGVLVAPPLAAAVQIFFSNVLSQPEARPFPASKEKITTIKERLVALHERAEDMDVESPYVNSMLDRLDKLVAKAEDVLEQPQASMDEFSI
;
A
#
# COMPACT_ATOMS: atom_id res chain seq x y z
N VAL A 1 -5.86 15.06 -32.13
CA VAL A 1 -7.13 14.82 -31.41
C VAL A 1 -7.59 13.37 -31.57
N SER A 2 -7.67 12.82 -32.79
CA SER A 2 -8.07 11.42 -33.04
C SER A 2 -7.19 10.36 -32.36
N GLN A 3 -5.86 10.57 -32.32
CA GLN A 3 -4.95 9.64 -31.63
C GLN A 3 -5.15 9.62 -30.12
N MET A 4 -5.41 10.77 -29.48
CA MET A 4 -5.66 10.83 -28.03
C MET A 4 -6.98 10.16 -27.66
N ALA A 5 -8.01 10.30 -28.51
CA ALA A 5 -9.29 9.61 -28.30
C ALA A 5 -9.13 8.09 -28.38
N ILE A 6 -8.33 7.58 -29.33
CA ILE A 6 -8.05 6.15 -29.45
C ILE A 6 -7.29 5.64 -28.22
N VAL A 7 -6.27 6.38 -27.76
CA VAL A 7 -5.52 6.02 -26.55
C VAL A 7 -6.44 5.96 -25.33
N ILE A 8 -7.32 6.95 -25.15
CA ILE A 8 -8.29 6.97 -24.03
C ILE A 8 -9.26 5.79 -24.11
N VAL A 9 -9.85 5.54 -25.29
CA VAL A 9 -10.79 4.42 -25.48
C VAL A 9 -10.12 3.08 -25.22
N ILE A 10 -8.89 2.90 -25.70
CA ILE A 10 -8.09 1.69 -25.45
C ILE A 10 -7.76 1.57 -23.96
N SER A 11 -7.33 2.65 -23.29
CA SER A 11 -7.05 2.64 -21.85
C SER A 11 -8.28 2.31 -21.02
N VAL A 12 -9.46 2.84 -21.36
CA VAL A 12 -10.72 2.53 -20.67
C VAL A 12 -11.11 1.08 -20.89
N TYR A 13 -11.11 0.61 -22.14
CA TYR A 13 -11.44 -0.78 -22.48
C TYR A 13 -10.52 -1.76 -21.72
N TRP A 14 -9.24 -1.43 -21.67
CA TRP A 14 -8.22 -2.26 -21.06
C TRP A 14 -8.27 -2.19 -19.52
N SER A 15 -8.61 -1.04 -18.93
CA SER A 15 -8.90 -0.94 -17.50
C SER A 15 -10.15 -1.70 -17.08
N MET A 16 -11.11 -1.93 -17.98
CA MET A 16 -12.31 -2.73 -17.69
C MET A 16 -12.08 -4.24 -17.80
N ASP A 17 -11.12 -4.68 -18.61
CA ASP A 17 -10.83 -6.11 -18.86
C ASP A 17 -9.46 -6.54 -18.30
N GLU A 18 -9.28 -6.28 -17.01
CA GLU A 18 -8.07 -6.53 -16.22
C GLU A 18 -7.60 -8.00 -16.33
N SER A 19 -8.55 -8.93 -16.45
CA SER A 19 -8.29 -10.37 -16.47
C SER A 19 -7.76 -10.92 -17.80
N HIS A 20 -8.15 -10.32 -18.94
CA HIS A 20 -7.65 -10.74 -20.26
C HIS A 20 -6.20 -10.32 -20.46
N PHE A 21 -5.84 -9.14 -19.97
CA PHE A 21 -4.50 -8.61 -20.13
C PHE A 21 -3.47 -9.31 -19.25
N GLU A 22 -3.85 -9.61 -18.00
CA GLU A 22 -3.02 -10.42 -17.09
C GLU A 22 -2.68 -11.77 -17.76
N ARG A 23 -3.67 -12.42 -18.41
CA ARG A 23 -3.46 -13.69 -19.12
C ARG A 23 -2.59 -13.55 -20.38
N LEU A 24 -2.75 -12.48 -21.15
CA LEU A 24 -1.96 -12.21 -22.37
C LEU A 24 -0.48 -11.98 -22.03
N TRP A 25 -0.17 -11.18 -21.01
CA TRP A 25 1.22 -10.96 -20.59
C TRP A 25 1.83 -12.17 -19.91
N LEU A 26 1.07 -12.89 -19.08
CA LEU A 26 1.54 -14.15 -18.49
C LEU A 26 1.76 -15.24 -19.55
N SER A 27 1.13 -15.15 -20.72
CA SER A 27 1.38 -16.09 -21.82
C SER A 27 2.77 -15.95 -22.43
N VAL A 28 3.33 -14.73 -22.44
CA VAL A 28 4.68 -14.40 -22.96
C VAL A 28 5.77 -14.77 -21.95
N VAL A 29 5.42 -14.86 -20.66
CA VAL A 29 6.34 -15.23 -19.57
C VAL A 29 6.42 -16.76 -19.43
N SER A 30 7.64 -17.31 -19.36
CA SER A 30 7.87 -18.75 -19.18
C SER A 30 7.21 -19.26 -17.88
N GLY A 31 6.71 -20.50 -17.91
CA GLY A 31 5.87 -21.05 -16.83
C GLY A 31 6.47 -20.99 -15.42
N LYS A 32 7.81 -21.00 -15.30
CA LYS A 32 8.53 -20.90 -14.01
C LYS A 32 8.42 -19.52 -13.34
N ASN A 33 8.21 -18.44 -14.11
CA ASN A 33 8.18 -17.07 -13.59
C ASN A 33 6.77 -16.47 -13.52
N ARG A 34 5.73 -17.19 -14.00
CA ARG A 34 4.35 -16.67 -14.05
C ARG A 34 3.81 -16.27 -12.68
N THR A 35 4.07 -17.04 -11.64
CA THR A 35 3.63 -16.71 -10.28
C THR A 35 4.30 -15.43 -9.79
N ARG A 36 5.62 -15.29 -9.99
CA ARG A 36 6.39 -14.11 -9.59
C ARG A 36 5.93 -12.82 -10.29
N VAL A 37 5.67 -12.89 -11.60
CA VAL A 37 5.19 -11.75 -12.39
C VAL A 37 3.79 -11.33 -11.94
N ARG A 38 2.91 -12.30 -11.66
CA ARG A 38 1.56 -12.03 -11.15
C ARG A 38 1.57 -11.37 -9.78
N ASP A 39 2.45 -11.79 -8.88
CA ASP A 39 2.57 -11.19 -7.55
C ASP A 39 3.10 -9.75 -7.61
N ILE A 40 4.03 -9.47 -8.54
CA ILE A 40 4.49 -8.10 -8.84
C ILE A 40 3.32 -7.26 -9.36
N TRP A 41 2.60 -7.75 -10.37
CA TRP A 41 1.48 -7.03 -10.98
C TRP A 41 0.43 -6.62 -9.96
N ARG A 42 -0.02 -7.58 -9.13
CA ARG A 42 -1.01 -7.33 -8.07
C ARG A 42 -0.49 -6.41 -6.98
N GLY A 43 0.82 -6.47 -6.67
CA GLY A 43 1.46 -5.54 -5.75
C GLY A 43 1.39 -4.10 -6.27
N ILE A 44 1.73 -3.89 -7.55
CA ILE A 44 1.68 -2.57 -8.19
C ILE A 44 0.25 -2.04 -8.21
N GLU A 45 -0.70 -2.86 -8.65
CA GLU A 45 -2.13 -2.52 -8.70
C GLU A 45 -2.66 -2.13 -7.32
N GLY A 46 -2.35 -2.93 -6.29
CA GLY A 46 -2.72 -2.64 -4.91
C GLY A 46 -2.08 -1.36 -4.36
N GLY A 47 -0.80 -1.12 -4.67
CA GLY A 47 -0.05 0.06 -4.23
C GLY A 47 -0.57 1.34 -4.87
N VAL A 48 -0.72 1.34 -6.20
CA VAL A 48 -1.28 2.48 -6.96
C VAL A 48 -2.73 2.72 -6.55
N GLY A 49 -3.54 1.67 -6.42
CA GLY A 49 -4.92 1.79 -5.97
C GLY A 49 -5.03 2.37 -4.55
N ALA A 50 -4.15 1.98 -3.63
CA ALA A 50 -4.12 2.55 -2.28
C ALA A 50 -3.72 4.03 -2.28
N TYR A 51 -2.75 4.41 -3.11
CA TYR A 51 -2.34 5.80 -3.29
C TYR A 51 -3.50 6.67 -3.82
N ILE A 52 -4.15 6.24 -4.90
CA ILE A 52 -5.29 6.95 -5.50
C ILE A 52 -6.44 7.10 -4.48
N ARG A 53 -6.76 6.05 -3.72
CA ARG A 53 -7.79 6.11 -2.67
C ARG A 53 -7.44 7.12 -1.57
N SER A 54 -6.17 7.20 -1.17
CA SER A 54 -5.70 8.22 -0.23
C SER A 54 -5.93 9.62 -0.77
N GLU A 55 -5.53 9.88 -2.01
CA GLU A 55 -5.59 11.23 -2.59
C GLU A 55 -7.03 11.70 -2.82
N ILE A 56 -7.91 10.80 -3.22
CA ILE A 56 -9.35 11.09 -3.30
C ILE A 56 -9.92 11.39 -1.91
N GLY A 57 -9.58 10.59 -0.90
CA GLY A 57 -10.04 10.79 0.47
C GLY A 57 -9.56 12.12 1.06
N GLN A 58 -8.28 12.46 0.84
CA GLN A 58 -7.70 13.73 1.25
C GLN A 58 -8.30 14.91 0.49
N SER A 59 -8.47 14.80 -0.82
CA SER A 59 -9.10 15.85 -1.65
C SER A 59 -10.52 16.17 -1.15
N PHE A 60 -11.31 15.13 -0.85
CA PHE A 60 -12.64 15.32 -0.27
C PHE A 60 -12.60 16.03 1.09
N LEU A 61 -11.70 15.61 1.98
CA LEU A 61 -11.56 16.23 3.30
C LEU A 61 -11.04 17.67 3.20
N ALA A 62 -10.14 17.95 2.26
CA ALA A 62 -9.61 19.27 1.97
C ALA A 62 -10.75 20.20 1.51
N ALA A 63 -11.63 19.74 0.62
CA ALA A 63 -12.78 20.54 0.15
C ALA A 63 -13.66 21.01 1.33
N ILE A 64 -13.92 20.12 2.29
CA ILE A 64 -14.74 20.45 3.46
C ILE A 64 -14.00 21.42 4.39
N LEU A 65 -12.78 21.08 4.80
CA LEU A 65 -12.02 21.88 5.77
C LEU A 65 -11.68 23.27 5.22
N LEU A 66 -11.18 23.34 3.99
CA LEU A 66 -10.88 24.62 3.33
C LEU A 66 -12.17 25.42 3.10
N GLY A 67 -13.27 24.78 2.71
CA GLY A 67 -14.56 25.44 2.52
C GLY A 67 -15.08 26.11 3.79
N VAL A 68 -15.01 25.40 4.92
CA VAL A 68 -15.39 25.95 6.23
C VAL A 68 -14.45 27.08 6.64
N SER A 69 -13.13 26.86 6.55
CA SER A 69 -12.12 27.86 6.90
C SER A 69 -12.25 29.14 6.09
N TYR A 70 -12.40 29.05 4.77
CA TYR A 70 -12.51 30.23 3.90
C TYR A 70 -13.81 30.99 4.14
N SER A 71 -14.89 30.28 4.49
CA SER A 71 -16.16 30.90 4.87
C SER A 71 -16.04 31.69 6.17
N ILE A 72 -15.32 31.16 7.18
CA ILE A 72 -15.07 31.84 8.46
C ILE A 72 -14.17 33.07 8.27
N ILE A 73 -13.15 32.97 7.42
CA ILE A 73 -12.23 34.08 7.10
C ILE A 73 -12.95 35.21 6.31
N GLY A 74 -14.08 34.89 5.67
CA GLY A 74 -14.83 35.83 4.83
C GLY A 74 -14.18 36.08 3.48
N LEU A 75 -13.52 35.08 2.90
CA LEU A 75 -12.97 35.17 1.54
C LEU A 75 -14.09 35.27 0.50
N PRO A 76 -13.86 35.96 -0.63
CA PRO A 76 -14.77 35.92 -1.76
C PRO A 76 -14.80 34.51 -2.37
N TYR A 77 -16.00 33.99 -2.63
CA TYR A 77 -16.23 32.68 -3.26
C TYR A 77 -15.56 31.49 -2.52
N PRO A 78 -15.82 31.30 -1.21
CA PRO A 78 -15.10 30.31 -0.39
C PRO A 78 -15.30 28.87 -0.88
N ALA A 79 -16.52 28.52 -1.31
CA ALA A 79 -16.82 27.20 -1.86
C ALA A 79 -16.06 26.92 -3.17
N LEU A 80 -15.94 27.93 -4.05
CA LEU A 80 -15.21 27.79 -5.32
C LEU A 80 -13.72 27.57 -5.07
N LEU A 81 -13.12 28.36 -4.18
CA LEU A 81 -11.71 28.23 -3.80
C LEU A 81 -11.41 26.87 -3.17
N ALA A 82 -12.30 26.38 -2.30
CA ALA A 82 -12.14 25.09 -1.66
C ALA A 82 -12.22 23.91 -2.65
N VAL A 83 -13.16 23.96 -3.60
CA VAL A 83 -13.28 22.94 -4.65
C VAL A 83 -12.06 22.97 -5.57
N LEU A 84 -11.60 24.16 -5.99
CA LEU A 84 -10.38 24.27 -6.80
C LEU A 84 -9.14 23.78 -6.05
N GLY A 85 -9.02 24.12 -4.76
CA GLY A 85 -7.94 23.62 -3.90
C GLY A 85 -7.95 22.10 -3.77
N ALA A 86 -9.12 21.50 -3.56
CA ALA A 86 -9.29 20.04 -3.51
C ALA A 86 -8.98 19.36 -4.85
N LEU A 87 -9.41 19.93 -5.97
CA LEU A 87 -9.07 19.43 -7.30
C LEU A 87 -7.57 19.50 -7.56
N MET A 88 -6.93 20.60 -7.15
CA MET A 88 -5.49 20.75 -7.29
C MET A 88 -4.74 19.78 -6.39
N TRP A 89 -5.20 19.53 -5.16
CA TRP A 89 -4.61 18.54 -4.25
C TRP A 89 -4.49 17.13 -4.85
N LEU A 90 -5.38 16.76 -5.78
CA LEU A 90 -5.31 15.48 -6.49
C LEU A 90 -4.02 15.31 -7.31
N ILE A 91 -3.33 16.42 -7.63
CA ILE A 91 -2.08 16.43 -8.39
C ILE A 91 -0.92 16.26 -7.40
N PRO A 92 -0.11 15.18 -7.50
CA PRO A 92 0.99 14.96 -6.57
C PRO A 92 2.04 16.08 -6.64
N TRP A 93 2.59 16.49 -5.49
CA TRP A 93 3.61 17.53 -5.30
C TRP A 93 3.21 18.96 -5.73
N LEU A 94 2.69 19.13 -6.95
CA LEU A 94 2.21 20.42 -7.45
C LEU A 94 0.89 20.84 -6.82
N GLY A 95 0.04 19.87 -6.47
CA GLY A 95 -1.29 20.14 -5.96
C GLY A 95 -1.31 20.98 -4.71
N ALA A 96 -0.41 20.67 -3.76
CA ALA A 96 -0.24 21.44 -2.53
C ALA A 96 0.14 22.91 -2.81
N VAL A 97 1.09 23.12 -3.72
CA VAL A 97 1.57 24.47 -4.09
C VAL A 97 0.46 25.26 -4.77
N LEU A 98 -0.23 24.66 -5.74
CA LEU A 98 -1.29 25.32 -6.49
C LEU A 98 -2.54 25.58 -5.63
N ALA A 99 -2.91 24.61 -4.77
CA ALA A 99 -4.01 24.73 -3.82
C ALA A 99 -3.77 25.85 -2.79
N MET A 100 -2.52 26.15 -2.47
CA MET A 100 -2.14 27.27 -1.60
C MET A 100 -2.11 28.61 -2.33
N ALA A 101 -1.66 28.63 -3.58
CA ALA A 101 -1.51 29.88 -4.34
C ALA A 101 -2.84 30.62 -4.54
N LEU A 102 -3.91 29.91 -4.93
CA LEU A 102 -5.24 30.47 -5.17
C LEU A 102 -5.80 31.26 -3.96
N PRO A 103 -5.99 30.67 -2.77
CA PRO A 103 -6.57 31.36 -1.61
C PRO A 103 -5.68 32.52 -1.13
N VAL A 104 -4.36 32.45 -1.32
CA VAL A 104 -3.46 33.56 -1.03
C VAL A 104 -3.74 34.73 -1.97
N ILE A 105 -3.77 34.50 -3.29
CA ILE A 105 -4.00 35.55 -4.29
C ILE A 105 -5.37 36.20 -4.08
N PHE A 106 -6.43 35.40 -3.96
CA PHE A 106 -7.79 35.92 -3.77
C PHE A 106 -7.99 36.52 -2.37
N GLY A 107 -7.30 36.00 -1.36
CA GLY A 107 -7.30 36.56 -0.02
C GLY A 107 -6.65 37.94 0.03
N PHE A 108 -5.50 38.12 -0.62
CA PHE A 108 -4.85 39.43 -0.74
C PHE A 108 -5.69 40.44 -1.53
N ALA A 109 -6.46 39.98 -2.51
CA ALA A 109 -7.40 40.82 -3.24
C ALA A 109 -8.57 41.32 -2.36
N ALA A 110 -8.95 40.55 -1.34
CA ALA A 110 -9.96 40.95 -0.36
C ALA A 110 -9.37 41.81 0.78
N GLY A 111 -8.12 41.52 1.18
CA GLY A 111 -7.34 42.35 2.09
C GLY A 111 -6.02 41.70 2.52
N PRO A 112 -5.00 42.49 2.94
CA PRO A 112 -3.67 41.95 3.29
C PRO A 112 -3.70 40.92 4.41
N VAL A 113 -4.52 41.17 5.44
CA VAL A 113 -4.69 40.27 6.59
C VAL A 113 -5.39 38.98 6.16
N GLN A 114 -6.39 39.06 5.29
CA GLN A 114 -7.12 37.90 4.78
C GLN A 114 -6.21 37.01 3.93
N GLY A 115 -5.36 37.58 3.08
CA GLY A 115 -4.38 36.83 2.30
C GLY A 115 -3.39 36.04 3.17
N ILE A 116 -2.85 36.67 4.21
CA ILE A 116 -1.93 36.01 5.15
C ILE A 116 -2.63 34.88 5.91
N ILE A 117 -3.83 35.14 6.47
CA ILE A 117 -4.58 34.14 7.23
C ILE A 117 -5.01 32.98 6.31
N ALA A 118 -5.47 33.28 5.10
CA ALA A 118 -5.86 32.27 4.11
C ALA A 118 -4.70 31.34 3.76
N GLY A 119 -3.51 31.90 3.52
CA GLY A 119 -2.30 31.13 3.25
C GLY A 119 -1.90 30.23 4.42
N LEU A 120 -1.84 30.80 5.63
CA LEU A 120 -1.49 30.07 6.85
C LEU A 120 -2.46 28.93 7.14
N VAL A 121 -3.76 29.19 7.08
CA VAL A 121 -4.79 28.18 7.35
C VAL A 121 -4.75 27.08 6.29
N THR A 122 -4.56 27.43 5.01
CA THR A 122 -4.41 26.44 3.94
C THR A 122 -3.19 25.57 4.18
N LEU A 123 -2.03 26.17 4.48
CA LEU A 123 -0.80 25.43 4.78
C LEU A 123 -1.00 24.44 5.94
N VAL A 124 -1.60 24.89 7.05
CA VAL A 124 -1.83 24.04 8.23
C VAL A 124 -2.77 22.88 7.90
N ILE A 125 -3.86 23.13 7.17
CA ILE A 125 -4.81 22.10 6.77
C ILE A 125 -4.13 21.07 5.86
N LEU A 126 -3.44 21.51 4.82
CA LEU A 126 -2.77 20.62 3.87
C LEU A 126 -1.68 19.77 4.56
N LEU A 127 -0.87 20.37 5.44
CA LEU A 127 0.10 19.63 6.24
C LEU A 127 -0.55 18.63 7.19
N ALA A 128 -1.66 19.00 7.84
CA ALA A 128 -2.40 18.10 8.71
C ALA A 128 -2.96 16.90 7.93
N LEU A 129 -3.48 17.13 6.71
CA LEU A 129 -3.94 16.06 5.84
C LEU A 129 -2.80 15.12 5.46
N GLU A 130 -1.64 15.66 5.08
CA GLU A 130 -0.50 14.84 4.70
C GLU A 130 0.08 14.05 5.88
N ILE A 131 0.18 14.67 7.07
CA ILE A 131 0.80 14.01 8.23
C ILE A 131 -0.16 13.02 8.91
N ILE A 132 -1.46 13.31 8.96
CA ILE A 132 -2.44 12.52 9.73
C ILE A 132 -3.19 11.56 8.82
N VAL A 133 -3.72 12.05 7.69
CA VAL A 133 -4.66 11.27 6.86
C VAL A 133 -3.90 10.35 5.91
N GLU A 134 -2.78 10.81 5.35
CA GLU A 134 -1.96 9.99 4.44
C GLU A 134 -1.53 8.66 5.08
N PRO A 135 -0.91 8.60 6.28
CA PRO A 135 -0.48 7.32 6.85
C PRO A 135 -1.64 6.37 7.22
N ILE A 136 -2.84 6.90 7.45
CA ILE A 136 -4.04 6.11 7.76
C ILE A 136 -4.57 5.45 6.49
N LEU A 137 -4.60 6.17 5.37
CA LEU A 137 -5.15 5.69 4.10
C LEU A 137 -4.10 4.99 3.21
N PHE A 138 -2.85 5.39 3.36
CA PHE A 138 -1.70 4.90 2.59
C PHE A 138 -0.50 4.67 3.51
N ASN A 139 -0.11 3.42 3.71
CA ASN A 139 1.00 3.08 4.59
C ASN A 139 2.36 3.39 3.91
N ARG A 140 2.75 4.67 3.88
CA ARG A 140 4.00 5.19 3.29
C ARG A 140 5.26 4.44 3.76
N ARG A 141 5.24 3.84 4.96
CA ARG A 141 6.35 3.06 5.54
C ARG A 141 6.82 1.86 4.72
N ARG A 142 6.01 1.33 3.79
CA ARG A 142 6.48 0.26 2.90
C ARG A 142 7.34 0.77 1.73
N TYR A 143 7.35 2.07 1.49
CA TYR A 143 7.96 2.66 0.31
C TYR A 143 9.21 3.47 0.65
N ASN A 144 10.28 3.27 -0.13
CA ASN A 144 11.55 3.96 0.05
C ASN A 144 11.42 5.35 -0.59
N SER A 145 11.30 6.38 0.23
CA SER A 145 11.17 7.78 -0.21
C SER A 145 12.30 8.22 -1.13
N LEU A 146 13.50 7.63 -1.02
CA LEU A 146 14.62 7.92 -1.90
C LEU A 146 14.32 7.52 -3.35
N LEU A 147 13.61 6.40 -3.55
CA LEU A 147 13.24 5.91 -4.88
C LEU A 147 12.23 6.84 -5.56
N VAL A 148 11.31 7.39 -4.79
CA VAL A 148 10.32 8.38 -5.27
C VAL A 148 11.03 9.64 -5.74
N VAL A 149 11.99 10.15 -4.97
CA VAL A 149 12.76 11.35 -5.35
C VAL A 149 13.63 11.08 -6.58
N LEU A 150 14.31 9.93 -6.65
CA LEU A 150 15.12 9.57 -7.82
C LEU A 150 14.27 9.45 -9.09
N MET A 151 13.11 8.78 -9.01
CA MET A 151 12.19 8.71 -10.13
C MET A 151 11.63 10.07 -10.50
N LEU A 152 11.32 10.92 -9.53
CA LEU A 152 10.85 12.28 -9.80
C LEU A 152 11.90 13.06 -10.59
N ILE A 153 13.17 13.02 -10.21
CA ILE A 153 14.25 13.69 -10.94
C ILE A 153 14.40 13.10 -12.35
N ALA A 154 14.45 11.77 -12.47
CA ALA A 154 14.64 11.10 -13.76
C ALA A 154 13.47 11.34 -14.73
N LEU A 155 12.23 11.25 -14.24
CA LEU A 155 11.04 11.47 -15.07
C LEU A 155 10.79 12.95 -15.35
N ALA A 156 11.11 13.85 -14.41
CA ALA A 156 11.05 15.28 -14.66
C ALA A 156 11.98 15.68 -15.81
N ASP A 157 13.19 15.12 -15.87
CA ASP A 157 14.11 15.38 -16.98
C ASP A 157 13.60 14.75 -18.30
N ALA A 158 13.07 13.53 -18.25
CA ALA A 158 12.63 12.81 -19.45
C ALA A 158 11.30 13.32 -20.05
N MET A 159 10.33 13.66 -19.21
CA MET A 159 8.94 13.97 -19.62
C MET A 159 8.41 15.29 -19.04
N GLY A 160 9.25 16.07 -18.35
CA GLY A 160 8.86 17.34 -17.76
C GLY A 160 7.77 17.17 -16.68
N LEU A 161 6.75 18.02 -16.77
CA LEU A 161 5.64 18.05 -15.81
C LEU A 161 4.86 16.73 -15.73
N ILE A 162 4.67 16.05 -16.86
CA ILE A 162 3.98 14.76 -16.91
C ILE A 162 4.77 13.71 -16.13
N GLY A 163 6.10 13.78 -16.22
CA GLY A 163 6.99 12.89 -15.48
C GLY A 163 6.86 13.03 -13.97
N VAL A 164 6.74 14.27 -13.48
CA VAL A 164 6.53 14.56 -12.04
C VAL A 164 5.21 13.97 -11.54
N LEU A 165 4.15 14.04 -12.34
CA LEU A 165 2.83 13.49 -11.98
C LEU A 165 2.87 11.96 -11.83
N VAL A 166 3.58 11.28 -12.73
CA VAL A 166 3.61 9.81 -12.80
C VAL A 166 4.70 9.21 -11.91
N ALA A 167 5.66 10.01 -11.44
CA ALA A 167 6.79 9.54 -10.64
C ALA A 167 6.40 8.80 -9.35
N PRO A 168 5.46 9.28 -8.50
CA PRO A 168 5.10 8.56 -7.27
C PRO A 168 4.54 7.14 -7.51
N PRO A 169 3.51 6.92 -8.36
CA PRO A 169 3.02 5.56 -8.61
C PRO A 169 4.06 4.70 -9.33
N LEU A 170 4.88 5.28 -10.22
CA LEU A 170 5.91 4.53 -10.92
C LEU A 170 7.06 4.11 -9.98
N ALA A 171 7.44 4.97 -9.03
CA ALA A 171 8.42 4.64 -8.01
C ALA A 171 7.93 3.51 -7.10
N ALA A 172 6.66 3.55 -6.69
CA ALA A 172 6.04 2.45 -5.96
C ALA A 172 6.07 1.16 -6.80
N ALA A 173 5.76 1.24 -8.09
CA ALA A 173 5.77 0.09 -8.98
C ALA A 173 7.16 -0.54 -9.12
N VAL A 174 8.17 0.30 -9.35
CA VAL A 174 9.57 -0.12 -9.49
C VAL A 174 10.10 -0.67 -8.18
N GLN A 175 9.76 -0.08 -7.04
CA GLN A 175 10.15 -0.62 -5.75
C GLN A 175 9.59 -2.02 -5.50
N ILE A 176 8.32 -2.24 -5.82
CA ILE A 176 7.67 -3.55 -5.70
C ILE A 176 8.32 -4.58 -6.64
N PHE A 177 8.67 -4.16 -7.85
CA PHE A 177 9.41 -4.99 -8.79
C PHE A 177 10.76 -5.41 -8.21
N PHE A 178 11.56 -4.45 -7.73
CA PHE A 178 12.87 -4.75 -7.14
C PHE A 178 12.77 -5.54 -5.84
N SER A 179 11.80 -5.26 -4.97
CA SER A 179 11.61 -6.04 -3.74
C SER A 179 11.24 -7.48 -4.08
N ASN A 180 10.31 -7.75 -5.00
CA ASN A 180 9.97 -9.13 -5.35
C ASN A 180 11.07 -9.85 -6.15
N VAL A 181 11.96 -9.12 -6.84
CA VAL A 181 13.11 -9.70 -7.57
C VAL A 181 14.30 -9.96 -6.66
N LEU A 182 14.61 -9.07 -5.72
CA LEU A 182 15.75 -9.15 -4.81
C LEU A 182 15.43 -9.87 -3.49
N SER A 183 14.20 -9.75 -2.99
CA SER A 183 13.73 -10.58 -1.88
C SER A 183 13.61 -12.01 -2.41
N GLN A 184 14.59 -12.82 -2.02
CA GLN A 184 14.33 -14.21 -1.67
C GLN A 184 13.09 -14.21 -0.76
N PRO A 185 12.18 -15.19 -0.85
CA PRO A 185 11.06 -15.28 0.07
C PRO A 185 11.64 -15.11 1.48
N GLU A 186 11.46 -13.93 2.10
CA GLU A 186 11.75 -13.80 3.51
C GLU A 186 10.83 -14.83 4.10
N ALA A 187 11.41 -15.95 4.54
CA ALA A 187 10.74 -16.93 5.37
C ALA A 187 10.08 -16.05 6.43
N ARG A 188 8.76 -15.92 6.34
CA ARG A 188 7.97 -15.13 7.28
C ARG A 188 8.57 -15.48 8.62
N PRO A 189 9.07 -14.50 9.40
CA PRO A 189 9.65 -14.82 10.69
C PRO A 189 8.68 -15.80 11.34
N PHE A 190 9.22 -16.87 11.88
CA PHE A 190 8.45 -17.92 12.52
C PHE A 190 8.11 -17.58 14.00
N PRO A 191 7.85 -16.34 14.51
CA PRO A 191 7.40 -16.20 15.89
C PRO A 191 5.92 -16.59 16.04
N ALA A 192 5.09 -16.43 14.99
CA ALA A 192 3.67 -16.84 15.03
C ALA A 192 3.46 -18.37 14.99
N SER A 193 4.47 -19.14 14.59
CA SER A 193 4.46 -20.60 14.69
C SER A 193 4.94 -21.09 16.05
N LYS A 194 5.94 -20.44 16.67
CA LYS A 194 6.37 -20.78 18.04
C LYS A 194 5.22 -20.66 19.04
N GLU A 195 4.45 -19.57 19.00
CA GLU A 195 3.27 -19.37 19.85
C GLU A 195 2.15 -20.41 19.62
N LYS A 196 2.00 -20.88 18.38
CA LYS A 196 1.05 -21.96 18.05
C LYS A 196 1.54 -23.33 18.50
N ILE A 197 2.85 -23.60 18.44
CA ILE A 197 3.41 -24.87 18.91
C ILE A 197 3.30 -24.98 20.43
N THR A 198 3.53 -23.90 21.18
CA THR A 198 3.34 -23.91 22.64
C THR A 198 1.90 -24.19 23.04
N THR A 199 0.91 -23.58 22.37
CA THR A 199 -0.51 -23.88 22.62
C THR A 199 -0.91 -25.30 22.20
N ILE A 200 -0.31 -25.85 21.15
CA ILE A 200 -0.54 -27.26 20.76
C ILE A 200 0.06 -28.21 21.81
N LYS A 201 1.27 -27.92 22.34
CA LYS A 201 1.88 -28.68 23.44
C LYS A 201 0.99 -28.70 24.68
N GLU A 202 0.51 -27.54 25.11
CA GLU A 202 -0.39 -27.42 26.26
C GLU A 202 -1.68 -28.24 26.06
N ARG A 203 -2.26 -28.22 24.86
CA ARG A 203 -3.44 -29.03 24.54
C ARG A 203 -3.14 -30.52 24.46
N LEU A 204 -1.95 -30.92 24.02
CA LEU A 204 -1.56 -32.34 23.95
C LEU A 204 -1.39 -32.93 25.35
N VAL A 205 -0.73 -32.19 26.25
CA VAL A 205 -0.55 -32.60 27.65
C VAL A 205 -1.92 -32.73 28.34
N ALA A 206 -2.82 -31.76 28.15
CA ALA A 206 -4.17 -31.83 28.70
C ALA A 206 -5.01 -32.98 28.13
N LEU A 207 -4.77 -33.39 26.88
CA LEU A 207 -5.42 -34.56 26.29
C LEU A 207 -4.83 -35.88 26.80
N HIS A 208 -3.53 -35.93 27.09
CA HIS A 208 -2.87 -37.09 27.69
C HIS A 208 -3.41 -37.34 29.10
N GLU A 209 -3.46 -36.29 29.92
CA GLU A 209 -4.01 -36.33 31.29
C GLU A 209 -5.48 -36.75 31.28
N ARG A 210 -6.28 -36.24 30.32
CA ARG A 210 -7.70 -36.60 30.18
C ARG A 210 -7.94 -37.99 29.62
N ALA A 211 -7.01 -38.54 28.83
CA ALA A 211 -7.07 -39.91 28.33
C ALA A 211 -6.72 -40.94 29.41
N GLU A 212 -5.79 -40.58 30.29
CA GLU A 212 -5.40 -41.36 31.47
C GLU A 212 -6.54 -41.43 32.50
N ASP A 213 -7.24 -40.30 32.74
CA ASP A 213 -8.37 -40.21 33.68
C ASP A 213 -9.64 -40.95 33.20
N MET A 214 -9.73 -41.25 31.91
CA MET A 214 -10.86 -41.94 31.29
C MET A 214 -10.65 -43.46 31.10
N ASP A 215 -9.52 -44.02 31.58
CA ASP A 215 -9.14 -45.44 31.46
C ASP A 215 -9.34 -46.01 30.03
N VAL A 216 -8.98 -45.20 29.02
CA VAL A 216 -9.18 -45.57 27.61
C VAL A 216 -8.06 -46.51 27.19
N GLU A 217 -8.19 -47.81 27.52
CA GLU A 217 -7.30 -48.89 27.05
C GLU A 217 -7.49 -49.17 25.54
N SER A 218 -7.22 -48.19 24.69
CA SER A 218 -7.18 -48.37 23.24
C SER A 218 -5.76 -48.23 22.73
N PRO A 219 -5.11 -49.32 22.24
CA PRO A 219 -3.78 -49.27 21.64
C PRO A 219 -3.66 -48.26 20.49
N TYR A 220 -4.78 -47.98 19.82
CA TYR A 220 -4.87 -47.01 18.74
C TYR A 220 -4.69 -45.58 19.23
N VAL A 221 -5.36 -45.20 20.33
CA VAL A 221 -5.28 -43.85 20.92
C VAL A 221 -3.86 -43.57 21.39
N ASN A 222 -3.21 -44.53 22.05
CA ASN A 222 -1.82 -44.40 22.49
C ASN A 222 -0.85 -44.23 21.31
N SER A 223 -1.08 -44.94 20.20
CA SER A 223 -0.25 -44.78 18.99
C SER A 223 -0.44 -43.42 18.29
N MET A 224 -1.62 -42.82 18.40
CA MET A 224 -1.90 -41.48 17.87
C MET A 224 -1.25 -40.41 18.72
N LEU A 225 -1.28 -40.55 20.05
CA LEU A 225 -0.60 -39.64 20.98
C LEU A 225 0.92 -39.67 20.74
N ASP A 226 1.52 -40.85 20.65
CA ASP A 226 2.97 -40.99 20.37
C ASP A 226 3.38 -40.40 19.01
N ARG A 227 2.50 -40.50 17.99
CA ARG A 227 2.74 -39.85 16.69
C ARG A 227 2.63 -38.33 16.77
N LEU A 228 1.68 -37.82 17.54
CA LEU A 228 1.52 -36.38 17.74
C LEU A 228 2.72 -35.80 18.48
N ASP A 229 3.23 -36.48 19.51
CA ASP A 229 4.46 -36.09 20.21
C ASP A 229 5.66 -36.02 19.26
N LYS A 230 5.83 -37.03 18.40
CA LYS A 230 6.88 -37.04 17.37
C LYS A 230 6.74 -35.89 16.37
N LEU A 231 5.52 -35.56 15.95
CA LEU A 231 5.27 -34.46 15.01
C LEU A 231 5.50 -33.09 15.64
N VAL A 232 5.15 -32.93 16.91
CA VAL A 232 5.40 -31.70 17.67
C VAL A 232 6.90 -31.50 17.89
N ALA A 233 7.64 -32.55 18.25
CA ALA A 233 9.09 -32.51 18.40
C ALA A 233 9.80 -32.17 17.08
N LYS A 234 9.36 -32.77 15.96
CA LYS A 234 9.90 -32.45 14.63
C LYS A 234 9.59 -31.01 14.20
N ALA A 235 8.41 -30.51 14.54
CA ALA A 235 8.04 -29.13 14.24
C ALA A 235 8.88 -28.13 15.05
N GLU A 236 9.20 -28.44 16.31
CA GLU A 236 10.06 -27.62 17.16
C GLU A 236 11.49 -27.54 16.63
N ASP A 237 12.08 -28.66 16.22
CA ASP A 237 13.42 -28.72 15.64
C ASP A 237 13.52 -27.88 14.34
N VAL A 238 12.49 -27.94 13.48
CA VAL A 238 12.39 -27.11 12.27
C VAL A 238 12.29 -25.61 12.61
N LEU A 239 11.69 -25.25 13.75
CA LEU A 239 11.62 -23.85 14.20
C LEU A 239 12.90 -23.37 14.90
N GLU A 240 13.73 -24.27 15.41
CA GLU A 240 15.02 -23.95 16.03
C GLU A 240 16.18 -23.93 15.02
N GLN A 241 16.09 -24.70 13.93
CA GLN A 241 17.11 -24.75 12.86
C GLN A 241 16.52 -24.45 11.46
N PRO A 242 16.19 -23.19 11.14
CA PRO A 242 15.54 -22.82 9.88
C PRO A 242 16.34 -23.15 8.61
N GLN A 243 17.68 -23.24 8.70
CA GLN A 243 18.57 -23.38 7.55
C GLN A 243 18.79 -24.83 7.09
N ALA A 244 18.65 -25.84 7.96
CA ALA A 244 18.93 -27.24 7.60
C ALA A 244 17.81 -27.89 6.76
N SER A 245 16.58 -27.41 6.88
CA SER A 245 15.41 -27.96 6.16
C SER A 245 15.26 -27.45 4.72
N MET A 246 15.97 -26.39 4.33
CA MET A 246 15.92 -25.87 2.95
C MET A 246 16.68 -26.78 1.96
N ASP A 247 17.67 -27.55 2.42
CA ASP A 247 18.41 -28.49 1.57
C ASP A 247 17.64 -29.81 1.33
N GLU A 248 16.76 -30.22 2.25
CA GLU A 248 16.02 -31.49 2.15
C GLU A 248 14.79 -31.41 1.22
N PHE A 249 14.28 -30.21 0.94
CA PHE A 249 13.15 -29.95 0.02
C PHE A 249 13.58 -29.56 -1.40
N SER A 250 14.86 -29.62 -1.71
CA SER A 250 15.45 -29.22 -3.01
C SER A 250 15.73 -30.41 -3.94
N ILE A 251 14.87 -31.45 -3.92
CA ILE A 251 14.86 -32.55 -4.90
C ILE A 251 13.57 -32.53 -5.71
#